data_AF-A0A2S9FRT0-F1
#
_entry.id   AF-A0A2S9FRT0-F1
#
_cell.length_a   1.000
_cell.length_b   1.000
_cell.length_c   1.000
_cell.angle_alpha   90.00
_cell.angle_beta   90.00
_cell.angle_gamma   90.00
#
_symmetry.space_group_name_H-M   'P 1'
#
loop_
_entity.id
_entity.type
_entity.pdbx_description
1 polymer ?
#
loop_
_entity_poly.entity_id
_entity_poly.type
_entity_poly.pdbx_seq_one_letter_code
_entity_poly.pdbx_strand_id
1 'polypeptide(L)'
;PTGNTYLDVDAVAAHLSACTEAGITAGFHVIGDAAVSAVTAATPNRSTTVCSAAVARCGHRLEHLEMVSEEQAEKLGSWGVIASMQPNFDALWG
;
A
#
# COMPACT_ATOMS: atom_id res chain seq x y z
N PRO A 1 -4.69 19.04 -8.48
CA PRO A 1 -4.33 17.60 -8.59
C PRO A 1 -4.09 17.22 -10.05
N THR A 2 -2.95 16.58 -10.33
CA THR A 2 -2.59 16.01 -11.63
C THR A 2 -2.51 14.49 -11.49
N GLY A 3 -2.85 13.75 -12.55
CA GLY A 3 -2.89 12.28 -12.54
C GLY A 3 -4.30 11.69 -12.49
N ASN A 4 -4.38 10.37 -12.44
CA ASN A 4 -5.64 9.61 -12.45
C ASN A 4 -5.79 8.80 -11.17
N THR A 5 -6.93 8.95 -10.50
CA THR A 5 -7.31 8.12 -9.35
C THR A 5 -8.29 7.05 -9.82
N TYR A 6 -7.89 5.78 -9.70
CA TYR A 6 -8.72 4.63 -10.08
C TYR A 6 -9.44 3.99 -8.90
N LEU A 7 -8.86 4.10 -7.70
CA LEU A 7 -9.39 3.56 -6.45
C LEU A 7 -9.35 4.66 -5.39
N ASP A 8 -10.41 4.78 -4.61
CA ASP A 8 -10.44 5.59 -3.40
C ASP A 8 -9.99 4.78 -2.16
N VAL A 9 -9.89 5.46 -1.02
CA VAL A 9 -9.44 4.85 0.24
C VAL A 9 -10.34 3.69 0.67
N ASP A 10 -11.65 3.85 0.51
CA ASP A 10 -12.63 2.84 0.93
C ASP A 10 -12.51 1.58 0.07
N ALA A 11 -12.33 1.72 -1.24
CA ALA A 11 -12.10 0.61 -2.16
C ALA A 11 -10.78 -0.13 -1.84
N VAL A 12 -9.71 0.60 -1.53
CA VAL A 12 -8.44 0.01 -1.12
C VAL A 12 -8.59 -0.76 0.20
N ALA A 13 -9.25 -0.16 1.20
CA ALA A 13 -9.46 -0.77 2.52
C ALA A 13 -10.33 -2.03 2.45
N ALA A 14 -11.40 -1.98 1.65
CA ALA A 14 -12.28 -3.12 1.41
C ALA A 14 -11.52 -4.27 0.73
N HIS A 15 -10.72 -3.98 -0.30
CA HIS A 15 -9.92 -4.99 -0.99
C HIS A 15 -8.85 -5.61 -0.06
N LEU A 16 -8.11 -4.77 0.68
CA LEU A 16 -7.11 -5.22 1.63
C LEU A 16 -7.70 -6.13 2.72
N SER A 17 -8.86 -5.74 3.26
CA SER A 17 -9.56 -6.53 4.30
C SER A 17 -10.02 -7.87 3.74
N ALA A 18 -10.70 -7.88 2.58
CA ALA A 18 -11.18 -9.10 1.95
C ALA A 18 -10.02 -10.08 1.63
N CYS A 19 -8.91 -9.55 1.10
CA CYS A 19 -7.72 -10.35 0.84
C CYS A 19 -7.10 -10.91 2.14
N THR A 20 -7.03 -10.10 3.20
CA THR A 20 -6.48 -10.55 4.49
C THR A 20 -7.35 -11.64 5.11
N GLU A 21 -8.67 -11.47 5.10
CA GLU A 21 -9.63 -12.46 5.60
C GLU A 21 -9.55 -13.78 4.82
N ALA A 22 -9.34 -13.70 3.50
CA ALA A 22 -9.16 -14.85 2.63
C ALA A 22 -7.76 -15.48 2.73
N GLY A 23 -6.79 -14.85 3.40
CA GLY A 23 -5.40 -15.29 3.43
C GLY A 23 -4.69 -15.17 2.07
N ILE A 24 -5.12 -14.22 1.23
CA ILE A 24 -4.58 -13.97 -0.11
C ILE A 24 -3.81 -12.65 -0.11
N THR A 25 -2.67 -12.61 -0.79
CA THR A 25 -1.89 -11.40 -0.96
C THR A 25 -2.61 -10.39 -1.87
N ALA A 26 -3.02 -9.25 -1.31
CA ALA A 26 -3.39 -8.07 -2.09
C ALA A 26 -2.14 -7.38 -2.70
N GLY A 27 -2.31 -6.80 -3.88
CA GLY A 27 -1.28 -6.00 -4.56
C GLY A 27 -1.87 -4.71 -5.11
N PHE A 28 -1.15 -3.59 -4.95
CA PHE A 28 -1.55 -2.29 -5.49
C PHE A 28 -0.43 -1.67 -6.31
N HIS A 29 -0.78 -1.07 -7.43
CA HIS A 29 0.15 -0.27 -8.22
C HIS A 29 0.11 1.18 -7.72
N VAL A 30 1.21 1.67 -7.15
CA VAL A 30 1.23 2.92 -6.39
C VAL A 30 2.45 3.76 -6.80
N ILE A 31 2.24 4.81 -7.60
CA ILE A 31 3.32 5.69 -8.04
C ILE A 31 3.23 7.05 -7.33
N GLY A 32 2.14 7.78 -7.57
CA GLY A 32 1.97 9.16 -7.09
C GLY A 32 1.73 9.27 -5.58
N ASP A 33 2.10 10.40 -5.00
CA ASP A 33 1.92 10.75 -3.58
C ASP A 33 0.47 10.59 -3.09
N ALA A 34 -0.51 10.94 -3.93
CA ALA A 34 -1.92 10.74 -3.65
C ALA A 34 -2.29 9.25 -3.53
N ALA A 35 -1.68 8.39 -4.35
CA ALA A 35 -1.89 6.94 -4.28
C ALA A 35 -1.21 6.37 -3.03
N VAL A 36 0.02 6.81 -2.69
CA VAL A 36 0.72 6.39 -1.46
C VAL A 36 -0.10 6.77 -0.22
N SER A 37 -0.65 7.98 -0.21
CA SER A 37 -1.51 8.46 0.87
C SER A 37 -2.77 7.62 1.00
N ALA A 38 -3.40 7.26 -0.13
CA ALA A 38 -4.60 6.43 -0.13
C ALA A 38 -4.33 5.03 0.46
N VAL A 39 -3.26 4.35 0.02
CA VAL A 39 -2.93 3.02 0.55
C VAL A 39 -2.48 3.07 2.01
N THR A 40 -1.73 4.10 2.41
CA THR A 40 -1.33 4.26 3.82
C THR A 40 -2.53 4.55 4.71
N ALA A 41 -3.51 5.33 4.25
CA ALA A 41 -4.74 5.62 4.98
C ALA A 41 -5.67 4.40 5.08
N ALA A 42 -5.70 3.56 4.05
CA ALA A 42 -6.49 2.34 4.00
C ALA A 42 -5.89 1.18 4.82
N THR A 43 -4.58 1.20 5.06
CA THR A 43 -3.90 0.13 5.80
C THR A 43 -4.22 0.24 7.31
N PRO A 44 -4.46 -0.90 8.00
CA PRO A 44 -4.90 -0.94 9.38
C PRO A 44 -4.26 0.05 10.36
N ASN A 45 -5.12 0.87 10.95
CA ASN A 45 -4.86 1.57 12.20
C ASN A 45 -5.71 0.95 13.33
N ARG A 46 -5.71 1.52 14.53
CA ARG A 46 -6.38 0.92 15.71
C ARG A 46 -7.90 0.70 15.53
N SER A 47 -8.56 1.25 14.52
CA SER A 47 -10.01 1.11 14.29
C SER A 47 -10.42 0.15 13.17
N THR A 48 -9.49 -0.56 12.53
CA THR A 48 -9.83 -1.47 11.42
C THR A 48 -10.19 -2.87 11.89
N THR A 49 -11.05 -3.55 11.12
CA THR A 49 -11.52 -4.92 11.39
C THR A 49 -10.36 -5.94 11.42
N VAL A 50 -9.30 -5.67 10.65
CA VAL A 50 -8.12 -6.53 10.53
C VAL A 50 -6.95 -5.92 11.31
N CYS A 51 -6.25 -6.73 12.11
CA CYS A 51 -5.08 -6.27 12.86
C CYS A 51 -3.79 -6.33 12.02
N SER A 52 -2.78 -5.53 12.40
CA SER A 52 -1.49 -5.45 11.68
C SER A 52 -0.78 -6.80 11.55
N ALA A 53 -0.92 -7.70 12.53
CA ALA A 53 -0.33 -9.03 12.46
C ALA A 53 -0.96 -9.91 11.36
N ALA A 54 -2.26 -9.76 11.11
CA ALA A 54 -2.94 -10.49 10.03
C ALA A 54 -2.51 -9.96 8.65
N VAL A 55 -2.38 -8.64 8.52
CA VAL A 55 -1.85 -7.98 7.31
C VAL A 55 -0.42 -8.46 7.02
N ALA A 56 0.46 -8.42 8.01
CA ALA A 56 1.84 -8.84 7.86
C ALA A 56 1.95 -10.31 7.39
N ARG A 57 1.10 -11.20 7.92
CA ARG A 57 1.09 -12.63 7.54
C ARG A 57 0.66 -12.89 6.10
N CYS A 58 -0.11 -12.00 5.49
CA CYS A 58 -0.57 -12.15 4.11
C CYS A 58 0.43 -11.63 3.07
N GLY A 59 1.47 -10.90 3.51
CA GLY A 59 2.54 -10.43 2.62
C GLY A 59 2.07 -9.46 1.54
N HIS A 60 1.13 -8.56 1.87
CA HIS A 60 0.61 -7.56 0.93
C HIS A 60 1.73 -6.73 0.30
N ARG A 61 1.56 -6.40 -0.98
CA ARG A 61 2.61 -5.76 -1.79
C ARG A 61 2.16 -4.43 -2.42
N LEU A 62 3.07 -3.48 -2.45
CA LEU A 62 2.94 -2.24 -3.21
C LEU A 62 3.98 -2.24 -4.32
N GLU A 63 3.54 -2.05 -5.56
CA GLU A 63 4.41 -1.89 -6.72
C GLU A 63 4.79 -0.42 -6.90
N HIS A 64 6.04 -0.18 -7.30
CA HIS A 64 6.64 1.15 -7.52
C HIS A 64 6.95 1.92 -6.25
N LEU A 65 5.92 2.37 -5.53
CA LEU A 65 6.03 3.15 -4.30
C LEU A 65 6.98 4.36 -4.41
N GLU A 66 6.99 5.04 -5.57
CA GLU A 66 8.00 6.03 -5.94
C GLU A 66 7.95 7.32 -5.10
N MET A 67 6.76 7.82 -4.76
CA MET A 67 6.58 9.08 -4.02
C MET A 67 6.27 8.88 -2.53
N VAL A 68 6.89 7.89 -1.89
CA VAL A 68 6.69 7.58 -0.47
C VAL A 68 7.49 8.51 0.45
N SER A 69 6.86 9.00 1.52
CA SER A 69 7.57 9.73 2.58
C SER A 69 8.21 8.78 3.60
N GLU A 70 9.19 9.28 4.36
CA GLU A 70 9.82 8.52 5.45
C GLU A 70 8.78 8.02 6.48
N GLU A 71 7.86 8.87 6.92
CA GLU A 71 6.78 8.50 7.85
C GLU A 71 5.88 7.39 7.28
N GLN A 72 5.56 7.45 5.98
CA GLN A 72 4.75 6.43 5.33
C GLN A 72 5.52 5.11 5.21
N ALA A 73 6.81 5.15 4.86
CA ALA A 73 7.66 3.97 4.79
C ALA A 73 7.78 3.26 6.15
N GLU A 74 7.95 4.02 7.24
CA GLU A 74 7.96 3.47 8.60
C GLU A 74 6.66 2.75 8.95
N LYS A 75 5.51 3.36 8.64
CA LYS A 75 4.20 2.75 8.88
C LYS A 75 4.04 1.47 8.09
N LEU A 76 4.30 1.51 6.77
CA LEU A 76 4.20 0.36 5.88
C LEU A 76 5.11 -0.79 6.34
N GLY A 77 6.34 -0.47 6.75
CA GLY A 77 7.28 -1.43 7.33
C GLY A 77 6.75 -2.05 8.64
N SER A 78 6.16 -1.24 9.52
CA SER A 78 5.57 -1.72 10.78
C SER A 78 4.37 -2.66 10.59
N TRP A 79 3.70 -2.58 9.44
CA TRP A 79 2.58 -3.44 9.06
C TRP A 79 3.00 -4.67 8.24
N GLY A 80 4.30 -4.81 7.93
CA GLY A 80 4.81 -5.91 7.12
C GLY A 80 4.42 -5.83 5.64
N VAL A 81 4.10 -4.62 5.14
CA VAL A 81 3.84 -4.40 3.71
C VAL A 81 5.16 -4.46 2.94
N ILE A 82 5.15 -5.18 1.81
CA ILE A 82 6.33 -5.41 0.97
C ILE A 82 6.35 -4.39 -0.17
N ALA A 83 7.45 -3.65 -0.30
CA ALA A 83 7.68 -2.78 -1.46
C ALA A 83 8.35 -3.58 -2.59
N SER A 84 7.73 -3.56 -3.76
CA SER A 84 8.23 -4.17 -5.01
C SER A 84 8.69 -3.05 -5.93
N MET A 85 9.98 -2.73 -5.85
CA MET A 85 10.60 -1.57 -6.49
C MET A 85 11.20 -1.91 -7.85
N GLN A 86 11.29 -0.93 -8.75
CA GLN A 86 11.83 -1.06 -10.11
C GLN A 86 12.99 -0.07 -10.31
N PRO A 87 14.20 -0.32 -9.78
CA PRO A 87 15.31 0.64 -9.81
C PRO A 87 15.72 1.12 -11.20
N ASN A 88 15.43 0.34 -12.25
CA ASN A 88 15.69 0.77 -13.63
C ASN A 88 14.76 1.90 -14.10
N PHE A 89 13.60 2.14 -13.45
CA PHE A 89 12.80 3.33 -13.71
C PHE A 89 13.59 4.59 -13.34
N ASP A 90 14.10 4.67 -12.10
CA ASP A 90 14.96 5.78 -11.65
C ASP A 90 16.17 5.97 -12.57
N ALA A 91 16.85 4.87 -12.93
CA ALA A 91 18.01 4.93 -13.80
C ALA A 91 17.72 5.45 -15.23
N LEU A 92 16.51 5.23 -15.76
CA LEU A 92 16.16 5.56 -17.14
C LEU A 92 15.29 6.81 -17.27
N TRP A 93 14.51 7.14 -16.24
CA TRP A 93 13.44 8.15 -16.27
C TRP A 93 13.45 9.12 -15.07
N GLY A 94 14.22 8.84 -14.02
CA GLY A 94 14.29 9.62 -12.78
C GLY A 94 13.16 9.30 -11.81
#